data_AF-A0A948KMA7-F1
#
_entry.id   AF-A0A948KMA7-F1
#
_cell.length_a   1.000
_cell.length_b   1.000
_cell.length_c   1.000
_cell.angle_alpha   90.00
_cell.angle_beta   90.00
_cell.angle_gamma   90.00
#
_symmetry.space_group_name_H-M   'P 1'
#
loop_
_entity.id
_entity.type
_entity.pdbx_description
1 polymer ?
#
loop_
_entity_poly.entity_id
_entity_poly.type
_entity_poly.pdbx_seq_one_letter_code
_entity_poly.pdbx_strand_id
1 'polypeptide(L)'
;IKATTYAKQQGLYTVFFTIDGTRTEMDFLLNLVERVATEGHMDAFTLVDTFGVLSPQAASYFTRKVKERVAKPLEIHFHSDFGLGVANTIMAVLSGAEVIHSTVGGIGERCGQYYGLGGETWPRNQ
;
A
#
# COMPACT_ATOMS: atom_id res chain seq x y z
N ILE A 1 6.19 -13.07 12.10
CA ILE A 1 7.45 -13.44 12.79
C ILE A 1 8.12 -14.66 12.15
N LYS A 2 7.68 -15.90 12.40
CA LYS A 2 8.38 -17.09 11.86
C LYS A 2 8.57 -17.08 10.34
N ALA A 3 7.51 -16.78 9.58
CA ALA A 3 7.55 -16.72 8.13
C ALA A 3 8.51 -15.63 7.59
N THR A 4 8.47 -14.44 8.20
CA THR A 4 9.33 -13.32 7.79
C THR A 4 10.80 -13.57 8.11
N THR A 5 11.10 -14.16 9.27
CA THR A 5 12.46 -14.55 9.64
C THR A 5 13.00 -15.63 8.71
N TYR A 6 12.16 -16.60 8.34
CA TYR A 6 12.55 -17.65 7.39
C TYR A 6 12.87 -17.06 6.01
N ALA A 7 12.05 -16.14 5.50
CA ALA A 7 12.32 -15.44 4.24
C ALA A 7 13.69 -14.74 4.26
N LYS A 8 14.03 -14.07 5.38
CA LYS A 8 15.35 -13.47 5.57
C LYS A 8 16.49 -14.49 5.57
N GLN A 9 16.30 -15.64 6.22
CA GLN A 9 17.30 -16.72 6.23
C GLN A 9 17.55 -17.30 4.83
N GLN A 10 16.55 -17.26 3.95
CA GLN A 10 16.69 -17.64 2.54
C GLN A 10 17.27 -16.51 1.67
N GLY A 11 17.65 -15.37 2.25
CA GLY A 11 18.21 -14.23 1.53
C GLY A 11 17.21 -13.42 0.71
N LEU A 12 15.91 -13.56 0.97
CA LEU A 12 14.86 -12.88 0.20
C LEU A 12 14.62 -11.46 0.70
N TYR A 13 14.37 -10.54 -0.23
CA TYR A 13 13.80 -9.22 0.08
C TYR A 13 12.35 -9.40 0.52
N THR A 14 12.02 -8.96 1.73
CA THR A 14 10.75 -9.29 2.38
C THR A 14 9.93 -8.02 2.61
N VAL A 15 8.81 -7.91 1.89
CA VAL A 15 7.82 -6.85 2.10
C VAL A 15 6.70 -7.38 2.99
N PHE A 16 6.40 -6.68 4.07
CA PHE A 16 5.26 -7.03 4.92
C PHE A 16 4.00 -6.40 4.36
N PHE A 17 3.17 -7.21 3.72
CA PHE A 17 1.92 -6.78 3.07
C PHE A 17 0.73 -7.12 3.97
N THR A 18 0.04 -6.10 4.49
CA THR A 18 -1.18 -6.29 5.29
C THR A 18 -2.42 -6.31 4.40
N ILE A 19 -3.43 -7.12 4.74
CA ILE A 19 -4.74 -7.02 4.11
C ILE A 19 -5.61 -6.07 4.92
N ASP A 20 -6.33 -5.17 4.24
CA ASP A 20 -7.32 -4.27 4.82
C ASP A 20 -6.79 -3.36 5.94
N GLY A 21 -5.57 -2.83 5.75
CA GLY A 21 -4.92 -1.96 6.73
C GLY A 21 -5.69 -0.67 7.00
N THR A 22 -6.38 -0.12 5.99
CA THR A 22 -7.13 1.15 6.09
C THR A 22 -8.40 1.08 6.93
N ARG A 23 -8.89 -0.12 7.26
CA ARG A 23 -10.06 -0.33 8.13
C ARG A 23 -9.72 -1.05 9.43
N THR A 24 -8.44 -1.36 9.62
CA THR A 24 -7.94 -1.88 10.88
C THR A 24 -7.74 -0.74 11.87
N GLU A 25 -7.96 -0.98 13.16
CA GLU A 25 -7.66 0.01 14.20
C GLU A 25 -6.16 0.38 14.11
N MET A 26 -5.87 1.68 14.10
CA MET A 26 -4.56 2.21 13.74
C MET A 26 -3.48 1.73 14.73
N ASP A 27 -3.73 1.79 16.02
CA ASP A 27 -2.74 1.37 17.02
C ASP A 27 -2.50 -0.14 16.94
N PHE A 28 -3.54 -0.95 16.74
CA PHE A 28 -3.38 -2.37 16.51
C PHE A 28 -2.50 -2.66 15.28
N LEU A 29 -2.78 -2.01 14.15
CA LEU A 29 -2.00 -2.16 12.91
C LEU A 29 -0.53 -1.80 13.15
N LEU A 30 -0.27 -0.62 13.72
CA LEU A 30 1.11 -0.14 13.92
C LEU A 30 1.86 -1.00 14.94
N ASN A 31 1.22 -1.44 16.03
CA ASN A 31 1.81 -2.36 17.00
C ASN A 31 2.18 -3.70 16.34
N LEU A 32 1.32 -4.23 15.45
CA LEU A 32 1.61 -5.45 14.71
C LEU A 32 2.83 -5.25 13.78
N VAL A 33 2.87 -4.15 13.04
CA VAL A 33 3.95 -3.82 12.10
C VAL A 33 5.28 -3.61 12.84
N GLU A 34 5.28 -2.87 13.94
CA GLU A 34 6.45 -2.68 14.82
C GLU A 34 6.95 -4.02 15.35
N ARG A 35 6.04 -4.89 15.80
CA ARG A 35 6.38 -6.23 16.27
C ARG A 35 7.01 -7.08 15.16
N VAL A 36 6.51 -7.00 13.93
CA VAL A 36 7.12 -7.70 12.79
C VAL A 36 8.50 -7.15 12.44
N ALA A 37 8.69 -5.83 12.52
CA ALA A 37 10.00 -5.20 12.30
C ALA A 37 11.04 -5.57 13.37
N THR A 38 10.63 -5.73 14.61
CA THR A 38 11.54 -5.91 15.76
C THR A 38 11.78 -7.37 16.13
N GLU A 39 10.72 -8.19 16.18
CA GLU A 39 10.81 -9.62 16.52
C GLU A 39 10.98 -10.52 15.29
N GLY A 40 10.69 -9.99 14.10
CA GLY A 40 10.70 -10.72 12.84
C GLY A 40 11.73 -10.17 11.84
N HIS A 41 11.28 -9.90 10.62
CA HIS A 41 12.06 -9.21 9.61
C HIS A 41 11.11 -8.55 8.61
N MET A 42 11.43 -7.34 8.16
CA MET A 42 10.88 -6.78 6.95
C MET A 42 11.85 -5.72 6.40
N ASP A 43 11.99 -5.70 5.09
CA ASP A 43 12.76 -4.69 4.38
C ASP A 43 11.87 -3.48 4.04
N ALA A 44 10.57 -3.69 3.79
CA ALA A 44 9.56 -2.65 3.59
C ALA A 44 8.19 -3.07 4.15
N PHE A 45 7.29 -2.09 4.32
CA PHE A 45 5.90 -2.29 4.74
C PHE A 45 4.94 -1.76 3.68
N THR A 46 3.86 -2.49 3.38
CA THR A 46 2.81 -2.03 2.46
C THR A 46 1.54 -1.64 3.21
N LEU A 47 1.12 -0.37 3.07
CA LEU A 47 -0.20 0.11 3.47
C LEU A 47 -1.22 -0.20 2.37
N VAL A 48 -2.30 -0.88 2.72
CA VAL A 48 -3.24 -1.46 1.74
C VAL A 48 -4.67 -1.00 2.00
N ASP A 49 -5.29 -0.42 0.97
CA ASP A 49 -6.74 -0.16 0.92
C ASP A 49 -7.43 -1.24 0.07
N THR A 50 -7.71 -2.38 0.70
CA THR A 50 -8.26 -3.55 0.01
C THR A 50 -9.66 -3.29 -0.55
N PHE A 51 -10.47 -2.45 0.11
CA PHE A 51 -11.87 -2.19 -0.27
C PHE A 51 -12.04 -0.91 -1.09
N GLY A 52 -10.97 -0.15 -1.33
CA GLY A 52 -11.01 1.06 -2.15
C GLY A 52 -11.83 2.20 -1.55
N VAL A 53 -12.08 2.18 -0.23
CA VAL A 53 -12.96 3.12 0.48
C VAL A 53 -12.22 4.35 1.01
N LEU A 54 -10.89 4.38 0.89
CA LEU A 54 -10.08 5.45 1.46
C LEU A 54 -10.30 6.76 0.68
N SER A 55 -10.44 7.87 1.40
CA SER A 55 -10.44 9.20 0.80
C SER A 55 -9.02 9.73 0.63
N PRO A 56 -8.78 10.71 -0.27
CA PRO A 56 -7.44 11.25 -0.50
C PRO A 56 -6.82 11.89 0.76
N GLN A 57 -7.63 12.53 1.60
CA GLN A 57 -7.17 13.12 2.87
C GLN A 57 -6.81 12.03 3.88
N ALA A 58 -7.59 10.94 3.89
CA ALA A 58 -7.29 9.78 4.73
C ALA A 58 -6.00 9.10 4.26
N ALA A 59 -5.75 8.95 2.95
CA ALA A 59 -4.50 8.42 2.42
C ALA A 59 -3.29 9.15 3.01
N SER A 60 -3.27 10.49 2.96
CA SER A 60 -2.20 11.27 3.59
C SER A 60 -2.11 11.08 5.12
N TYR A 61 -3.24 10.99 5.81
CA TYR A 61 -3.28 10.77 7.26
C TYR A 61 -2.64 9.42 7.63
N PHE A 62 -3.06 8.34 6.98
CA PHE A 62 -2.52 7.00 7.22
C PHE A 62 -1.03 6.94 6.89
N THR A 63 -0.61 7.48 5.73
CA THR A 63 0.81 7.51 5.36
C THR A 63 1.65 8.21 6.42
N ARG A 64 1.26 9.39 6.89
CA ARG A 64 2.00 10.12 7.93
C ARG A 64 2.07 9.32 9.24
N LYS A 65 0.96 8.74 9.68
CA LYS A 65 0.92 7.91 10.90
C LYS A 65 1.84 6.70 10.81
N VAL A 66 1.90 6.06 9.65
CA VAL A 66 2.85 4.97 9.41
C VAL A 66 4.29 5.48 9.44
N LYS A 67 4.61 6.59 8.74
CA LYS A 67 5.98 7.15 8.72
C LYS A 67 6.45 7.68 10.07
N GLU A 68 5.54 8.06 10.97
CA GLU A 68 5.85 8.46 12.36
C GLU A 68 6.38 7.30 13.21
N ARG A 69 5.95 6.06 12.95
CA ARG A 69 6.28 4.88 13.79
C ARG A 69 7.16 3.84 13.09
N VAL A 70 7.05 3.72 11.78
CA VAL A 70 7.70 2.67 10.99
C VAL A 70 8.89 3.26 10.24
N ALA A 71 10.09 3.02 10.77
CA ALA A 71 11.35 3.44 10.16
C ALA A 71 11.82 2.48 9.04
N LYS A 72 10.91 2.15 8.11
CA LYS A 72 11.16 1.34 6.92
C LYS A 72 10.57 2.02 5.68
N PRO A 73 11.06 1.68 4.47
CA PRO A 73 10.39 2.06 3.23
C PRO A 73 8.91 1.71 3.25
N LEU A 74 8.09 2.66 2.82
CA LEU A 74 6.64 2.52 2.78
C LEU A 74 6.15 2.35 1.34
N GLU A 75 5.54 1.19 1.09
CA GLU A 75 4.82 0.88 -0.15
C GLU A 75 3.32 1.12 0.02
N ILE A 76 2.62 1.43 -1.07
CA ILE A 76 1.18 1.70 -1.05
C ILE A 76 0.44 0.89 -2.12
N HIS A 77 -0.71 0.35 -1.72
CA HIS A 77 -1.60 -0.42 -2.59
C HIS A 77 -3.03 0.03 -2.38
N PHE A 78 -3.61 0.71 -3.37
CA PHE A 78 -4.96 1.23 -3.27
C PHE A 78 -5.86 0.69 -4.37
N HIS A 79 -6.99 0.09 -3.98
CA HIS A 79 -8.05 -0.26 -4.90
C HIS A 79 -8.84 0.98 -5.33
N SER A 80 -9.55 0.88 -6.45
CA SER A 80 -10.23 2.01 -7.09
C SER A 80 -11.75 1.84 -7.19
N ASP A 81 -12.37 1.13 -6.25
CA ASP A 81 -13.82 0.88 -6.19
C ASP A 81 -14.68 2.14 -6.30
N PHE A 82 -14.22 3.26 -5.76
CA PHE A 82 -14.89 4.56 -5.83
C PHE A 82 -14.18 5.57 -6.75
N GLY A 83 -13.27 5.09 -7.62
CA GLY A 83 -12.52 5.95 -8.55
C GLY A 83 -11.42 6.80 -7.89
N LEU A 84 -11.09 6.53 -6.62
CA LEU A 84 -10.15 7.34 -5.84
C LEU A 84 -8.71 6.80 -5.81
N GLY A 85 -8.44 5.65 -6.43
CA GLY A 85 -7.12 5.01 -6.36
C GLY A 85 -5.97 5.92 -6.81
N VAL A 86 -6.17 6.70 -7.87
CA VAL A 86 -5.19 7.68 -8.38
C VAL A 86 -4.95 8.81 -7.39
N ALA A 87 -6.01 9.44 -6.91
CA ALA A 87 -5.92 10.54 -5.96
C ALA A 87 -5.25 10.08 -4.65
N ASN A 88 -5.63 8.92 -4.12
CA ASN A 88 -5.05 8.34 -2.91
C ASN A 88 -3.55 8.08 -3.08
N THR A 89 -3.15 7.55 -4.23
CA THR A 89 -1.74 7.25 -4.54
C THR A 89 -0.89 8.52 -4.54
N ILE A 90 -1.32 9.57 -5.24
CA ILE A 90 -0.63 10.86 -5.27
C ILE A 90 -0.52 11.45 -3.86
N MET A 91 -1.62 11.44 -3.10
CA MET A 91 -1.66 12.00 -1.74
C MET A 91 -0.75 11.25 -0.77
N ALA A 92 -0.61 9.93 -0.92
CA ALA A 92 0.29 9.12 -0.12
C ALA A 92 1.77 9.34 -0.51
N VAL A 93 2.10 9.43 -1.80
CA VAL A 93 3.47 9.77 -2.24
C VAL A 93 3.89 11.14 -1.72
N LEU A 94 3.03 12.16 -1.83
CA LEU A 94 3.27 13.48 -1.26
C LEU A 94 3.43 13.47 0.27
N SER A 95 2.95 12.42 0.93
CA SER A 95 3.05 12.23 2.39
C SER A 95 4.22 11.33 2.80
N GLY A 96 5.07 10.89 1.86
CA GLY A 96 6.30 10.15 2.14
C GLY A 96 6.25 8.64 1.83
N ALA A 97 5.26 8.17 1.07
CA ALA A 97 5.33 6.83 0.48
C ALA A 97 6.36 6.77 -0.67
N GLU A 98 7.05 5.65 -0.81
CA GLU A 98 8.23 5.51 -1.69
C GLU A 98 7.99 4.55 -2.86
N VAL A 99 7.06 3.60 -2.74
CA VAL A 99 6.75 2.61 -3.78
C VAL A 99 5.25 2.56 -4.05
N ILE A 100 4.88 2.63 -5.33
CA ILE A 100 3.49 2.55 -5.79
C ILE A 100 3.23 1.16 -6.35
N HIS A 101 2.22 0.45 -5.84
CA HIS A 101 1.67 -0.72 -6.51
C HIS A 101 0.70 -0.26 -7.58
N SER A 102 0.93 -0.68 -8.83
CA SER A 102 0.18 -0.26 -10.00
C SER A 102 -0.08 -1.43 -10.93
N THR A 103 -1.07 -1.28 -11.80
CA THR A 103 -1.33 -2.25 -12.87
C THR A 103 -1.56 -1.53 -14.20
N VAL A 104 -1.18 -2.19 -15.29
CA VAL A 104 -1.42 -1.69 -16.66
C VAL A 104 -2.92 -1.71 -16.91
N GLY A 105 -3.47 -0.58 -17.34
CA GLY A 105 -4.91 -0.43 -17.56
C GLY A 105 -5.77 -0.48 -16.29
N GLY A 106 -5.16 -0.45 -15.09
CA GLY A 106 -5.88 -0.53 -13.82
C GLY A 106 -6.53 -1.88 -13.54
N ILE A 107 -6.17 -2.94 -14.28
CA ILE A 107 -6.77 -4.28 -14.11
C ILE A 107 -6.43 -4.84 -12.73
N GLY A 108 -7.41 -5.45 -12.05
CA GLY A 108 -7.24 -6.08 -10.75
C GLY A 108 -8.55 -6.64 -10.23
N GLU A 109 -8.59 -6.96 -8.93
CA GLU A 109 -9.83 -7.43 -8.28
C GLU A 109 -10.91 -6.33 -8.31
N ARG A 110 -12.16 -6.70 -8.61
CA ARG A 110 -13.32 -5.80 -8.73
C ARG A 110 -13.09 -4.68 -9.75
N CYS A 111 -13.15 -3.42 -9.33
CA CYS A 111 -12.86 -2.25 -10.17
C CYS A 111 -11.34 -2.02 -10.37
N GLY A 112 -10.51 -2.93 -9.86
CA GLY A 112 -9.07 -2.89 -10.05
C GLY A 112 -8.31 -2.02 -9.06
N GLN A 113 -7.05 -1.77 -9.38
CA GLN A 113 -6.10 -1.01 -8.57
C GLN A 113 -5.78 0.35 -9.22
N TYR A 114 -4.90 1.13 -8.60
CA TYR A 114 -4.31 2.36 -9.16
C TYR A 114 -3.97 2.22 -10.66
N TYR A 115 -4.47 3.17 -11.46
CA TYR A 115 -4.20 3.30 -12.89
C TYR A 115 -2.90 4.09 -13.08
N GLY A 116 -1.80 3.39 -13.38
CA GLY A 116 -0.45 3.96 -13.31
C GLY A 116 0.41 3.89 -14.57
N LEU A 117 0.02 3.14 -15.59
CA LEU A 117 0.81 2.99 -16.81
C LEU A 117 -0.14 3.16 -17.99
N GLY A 118 -0.02 4.29 -18.68
CA GLY A 118 -0.83 4.64 -19.84
C GLY A 118 -0.71 3.59 -20.93
N GLY A 119 -1.68 2.68 -20.97
CA GLY A 119 -2.15 2.09 -22.21
C GLY A 119 -3.13 3.08 -22.80
N GLU A 120 -2.79 3.60 -23.98
CA GLU A 120 -3.60 4.49 -24.79
C GLU A 120 -5.10 4.20 -24.62
N THR A 121 -5.85 5.15 -24.07
CA THR A 121 -7.25 5.29 -24.48
C THR A 121 -7.21 5.80 -25.92
N TRP A 122 -6.99 4.88 -26.86
CA TRP A 122 -7.22 5.14 -28.28
C TRP A 122 -8.63 5.72 -28.42
N PRO A 123 -8.82 6.85 -29.14
CA PRO A 123 -10.15 7.36 -29.37
C PRO A 123 -10.94 6.28 -30.09
N ARG A 124 -12.02 5.77 -29.48
CA ARG A 124 -13.05 5.13 -30.29
C ARG A 124 -13.58 6.23 -31.19
N ASN A 125 -13.12 6.20 -32.45
CA ASN A 125 -13.47 7.15 -33.50
C ASN A 125 -14.99 7.33 -33.56
N GLN A 126 -15.35 8.59 -33.87
CA GLN A 126 -16.45 9.06 -34.74
C GLN A 126 -17.61 8.09 -35.01
#